data_AF-A0A7V6V5Q9-F1
#
_entry.id   AF-A0A7V6V5Q9-F1
#
_cell.length_a   1.000
_cell.length_b   1.000
_cell.length_c   1.000
_cell.angle_alpha   90.00
_cell.angle_beta   90.00
_cell.angle_gamma   90.00
#
_symmetry.space_group_name_H-M   'P 1'
#
loop_
_entity.id
_entity.type
_entity.pdbx_description
1 polymer ?
#
loop_
_entity_poly.entity_id
_entity_poly.type
_entity_poly.pdbx_seq_one_letter_code
_entity_poly.pdbx_strand_id
1 'polypeptide(L)' 'MDELMQLIGNVGFPIAVSAYLLIRIEGRLMELNSAIIELREAIISCFRPL' A
#
# COMPACT_ATOMS: atom_id res chain seq x y z
N MET A 1 -2.38 35.58 -9.90
CA MET A 1 -1.29 34.81 -9.29
C MET A 1 -1.67 34.31 -7.91
N ASP A 2 -2.30 35.13 -7.06
CA ASP A 2 -2.73 34.70 -5.72
C ASP A 2 -3.77 33.57 -5.69
N GLU A 3 -4.76 33.58 -6.58
CA GLU A 3 -5.75 32.47 -6.67
C GLU A 3 -5.10 31.14 -7.07
N LEU A 4 -4.10 31.17 -7.96
CA LEU A 4 -3.35 29.98 -8.36
C LEU A 4 -2.54 29.43 -7.18
N MET A 5 -1.92 30.32 -6.40
CA MET A 5 -1.20 29.92 -5.18
C MET A 5 -2.13 29.38 -4.10
N GLN A 6 -3.32 29.98 -3.92
CA GLN A 6 -4.34 29.47 -3.01
C GLN A 6 -4.86 28.09 -3.44
N LEU A 7 -5.10 27.90 -4.74
CA LEU A 7 -5.52 26.60 -5.26
C LEU A 7 -4.46 25.53 -4.98
N ILE A 8 -3.19 25.81 -5.31
CA ILE A 8 -2.06 24.92 -5.02
C ILE A 8 -1.93 24.64 -3.52
N GLY A 9 -2.10 25.65 -2.66
CA GLY A 9 -2.08 25.46 -1.20
C GLY A 9 -3.20 24.54 -0.70
N ASN A 10 -4.42 24.73 -1.22
CA ASN A 10 -5.61 23.99 -0.79
C ASN A 10 -5.62 22.54 -1.29
N VAL A 11 -5.06 22.26 -2.46
CA VAL A 11 -5.04 20.89 -3.04
C VAL A 11 -3.69 20.19 -2.90
N GLY A 12 -2.58 20.94 -2.82
CA GLY A 12 -1.23 20.39 -2.79
C GLY A 12 -0.96 19.55 -1.54
N PHE A 13 -1.43 20.00 -0.38
CA PHE A 13 -1.31 19.22 0.85
C PHE A 13 -2.12 17.91 0.82
N PRO A 14 -3.45 17.93 0.53
CA PRO A 14 -4.22 16.69 0.36
C PRO A 14 -3.66 15.73 -0.69
N ILE A 15 -3.12 16.26 -1.80
CA ILE A 15 -2.50 15.45 -2.86
C ILE A 15 -1.23 14.77 -2.34
N ALA A 16 -0.34 15.52 -1.68
CA ALA A 16 0.90 14.97 -1.12
C ALA A 16 0.61 13.88 -0.08
N VAL A 17 -0.37 14.12 0.81
CA VAL A 17 -0.82 13.13 1.78
C VAL A 17 -1.40 11.90 1.09
N SER A 18 -2.26 12.07 0.09
CA SER A 18 -2.85 10.95 -0.66
C SER A 18 -1.78 10.14 -1.39
N ALA A 19 -0.82 10.80 -2.04
CA ALA A 19 0.30 10.12 -2.70
C ALA A 19 1.15 9.31 -1.71
N TYR A 20 1.47 9.88 -0.55
CA TYR A 20 2.17 9.15 0.51
C TYR A 20 1.37 7.94 1.00
N LEU A 21 0.07 8.10 1.23
CA LEU A 21 -0.80 7.02 1.68
C LEU A 21 -0.93 5.92 0.63
N LEU A 22 -0.99 6.24 -0.66
CA LEU A 22 -1.03 5.26 -1.74
C LEU A 22 0.24 4.40 -1.76
N ILE A 23 1.42 5.03 -1.69
CA ILE A 23 2.71 4.32 -1.60
C ILE A 23 2.75 3.44 -0.34
N ARG A 24 2.27 3.97 0.79
CA ARG A 24 2.22 3.23 2.05
C ARG A 24 1.32 1.99 1.96
N ILE A 25 0.15 2.12 1.33
CA ILE A 25 -0.81 1.03 1.14
C ILE A 25 -0.27 -0.03 0.19
N GLU A 26 0.39 0.36 -0.90
CA GLU A 26 1.04 -0.56 -1.84
C GLU A 26 2.02 -1.49 -1.10
N GLY A 27 2.87 -0.94 -0.23
CA GLY A 27 3.77 -1.75 0.60
C GLY A 27 3.03 -2.74 1.51
N ARG A 28 1.90 -2.33 2.12
CA ARG A 28 1.08 -3.21 2.98
C ARG A 28 0.40 -4.33 2.17
N LEU A 29 -0.04 -4.03 0.95
CA LEU A 29 -0.63 -5.03 0.06
C LEU A 29 0.40 -6.07 -0.37
N MET A 30 1.64 -5.65 -0.63
CA MET A 30 2.74 -6.57 -0.93
C MET A 30 3.07 -7.48 0.26
N GLU A 31 3.16 -6.92 1.48
CA GLU A 31 3.35 -7.69 2.72
C GLU A 31 2.22 -8.72 2.92
N LEU A 32 0.97 -8.32 2.70
CA LEU A 32 -0.20 -9.21 2.80
C LEU A 32 -0.14 -10.34 1.77
N ASN A 33 0.21 -10.02 0.52
CA ASN A 33 0.33 -11.03 -0.53
C ASN A 33 1.40 -12.07 -0.19
N SER A 34 2.57 -11.65 0.31
CA SER A 34 3.61 -12.57 0.78
C SER A 34 3.12 -13.45 1.92
N ALA A 35 2.43 -12.87 2.92
CA ALA A 35 1.90 -13.64 4.04
C ALA A 35 0.88 -14.72 3.60
N ILE A 36 0.06 -14.43 2.59
CA ILE A 36 -0.88 -15.42 2.02
C ILE A 36 -0.12 -16.57 1.33
N ILE A 37 0.93 -16.25 0.57
CA ILE A 37 1.77 -17.26 -0.09
C ILE A 37 2.47 -18.13 0.95
N GLU A 38 3.09 -17.52 1.96
CA GLU A 38 3.75 -18.24 3.05
C GLU A 38 2.79 -19.16 3.79
N LEU A 39 1.57 -18.68 4.10
CA LEU A 39 0.53 -19.50 4.71
C LEU A 39 0.14 -20.69 3.83
N ARG A 40 -0.03 -20.48 2.52
CA ARG A 40 -0.31 -21.57 1.57
C ARG A 40 0.78 -22.63 1.60
N GLU A 41 2.05 -22.22 1.54
CA GLU A 41 3.19 -23.17 1.57
C GLU A 41 3.31 -23.88 2.92
N ALA A 42 3.02 -23.20 4.03
CA ALA A 42 2.96 -23.81 5.36
C ALA A 42 1.87 -24.91 5.43
N ILE A 43 0.70 -24.68 4.83
CA ILE A 43 -0.38 -25.67 4.76
C ILE A 43 0.06 -26.85 3.88
N ILE A 44 0.60 -26.61 2.68
CA ILE A 44 1.04 -27.68 1.77
C ILE A 44 2.14 -28.53 2.41
N SER A 45 3.13 -27.91 3.06
CA SER A 45 4.22 -28.62 3.73
C SER A 45 3.74 -29.43 4.94
N CYS A 46 2.75 -28.93 5.69
CA CYS A 46 2.15 -29.67 6.80
C CYS A 46 1.41 -30.94 6.37
N PHE A 47 0.84 -30.96 5.16
CA PHE A 47 0.03 -32.07 4.65
C PHE A 47 0.73 -32.93 3.59
N ARG A 48 2.05 -32.81 3.43
CA ARG A 48 2.81 -33.64 2.49
C ARG A 48 2.86 -35.08 3.02
N PRO A 49 2.22 -36.06 2.36
CA PRO A 49 2.45 -37.46 2.69
C PRO A 49 3.88 -37.82 2.27
N LEU A 50 4.60 -38.52 3.15
CA LEU A 50 5.91 -39.12 2.89
C LEU A 50 5.87 -40.04 1.66
#